data_AF-A0A7S1JMT6-F1
#
_entry.id   AF-A0A7S1JMT6-F1
#
_cell.length_a   1.000
_cell.length_b   1.000
_cell.length_c   1.000
_cell.angle_alpha   90.00
_cell.angle_beta   90.00
_cell.angle_gamma   90.00
#
_symmetry.space_group_name_H-M   'P 1'
#
loop_
_entity.id
_entity.type
_entity.pdbx_description
1 polymer ?
#
loop_
_entity_poly.entity_id
_entity_poly.type
_entity_poly.pdbx_seq_one_letter_code
_entity_poly.pdbx_strand_id
1 'polypeptide(L)'
;EVGATPQSFDLYAALLSLLVRIYNSALLQSGTTEGLLLDPFGPLSVGKFGRPLRSREDIADRLSRAARESESKGGGEDPTGGLPEGLPANEVERDELGMLKAEASVNDIRRRTQMWLSTPCGALDKVWGAYCQFEKNLNKQLASRLIAECEPVYQAAGAITREVQGLYSKVDMLRPSVPITADNAANQKSLRESWEAIIAFEKDNPMQLAEASLVQRVMTTLQSAVMCGCAYHPDIWLTFLHFLNKHQMRDKAIECLRRGIELFLPHDELLRLVLADSLEEQGDLEGALQAYEGLMQSVLVLHDEDPSAA
;
A
#
# COMPACT_ATOMS: atom_id res chain seq x y z
N GLU A 1 -5.11 -4.64 1.34
CA GLU A 1 -4.27 -5.86 1.24
C GLU A 1 -3.42 -5.99 2.48
N VAL A 2 -3.27 -7.21 3.00
CA VAL A 2 -2.50 -7.49 4.21
C VAL A 2 -1.00 -7.48 3.86
N GLY A 3 -0.15 -6.84 4.66
CA GLY A 3 1.31 -7.03 4.57
C GLY A 3 2.04 -6.41 3.36
N ALA A 4 1.36 -5.74 2.43
CA ALA A 4 1.99 -5.24 1.20
C ALA A 4 3.00 -4.09 1.41
N THR A 5 2.90 -3.36 2.53
CA THR A 5 3.81 -2.26 2.86
C THR A 5 4.63 -2.57 4.13
N PRO A 6 5.91 -2.15 4.22
CA PRO A 6 6.75 -2.41 5.39
C PRO A 6 6.19 -1.80 6.69
N GLN A 7 5.42 -0.71 6.60
CA GLN A 7 4.72 -0.10 7.74
C GLN A 7 3.51 -0.92 8.21
N SER A 8 2.96 -1.77 7.34
CA SER A 8 1.82 -2.61 7.71
C SER A 8 2.22 -3.75 8.63
N PHE A 9 3.49 -4.19 8.64
CA PHE A 9 3.95 -5.27 9.53
C PHE A 9 3.69 -4.95 11.00
N ASP A 10 4.08 -3.76 11.47
CA ASP A 10 3.90 -3.36 12.87
C ASP A 10 2.41 -3.28 13.25
N LEU A 11 1.58 -2.81 12.33
CA LEU A 11 0.13 -2.72 12.51
C LEU A 11 -0.52 -4.11 12.56
N TYR A 12 -0.12 -5.03 11.69
CA TYR A 12 -0.64 -6.40 11.67
C TYR A 12 -0.15 -7.22 12.86
N ALA A 13 1.11 -7.05 13.28
CA ALA A 13 1.62 -7.65 14.50
C ALA A 13 0.83 -7.15 15.72
N ALA A 14 0.61 -5.83 15.82
CA ALA A 14 -0.21 -5.25 16.89
C ALA A 14 -1.66 -5.76 16.88
N LEU A 15 -2.26 -5.92 15.68
CA LEU A 15 -3.62 -6.46 15.54
C LEU A 15 -3.71 -7.92 16.00
N LEU A 16 -2.76 -8.78 15.62
CA LEU A 16 -2.74 -10.17 16.05
C LEU A 16 -2.50 -10.29 17.57
N SER A 17 -1.60 -9.49 18.14
CA SER A 17 -1.41 -9.41 19.59
C SER A 17 -2.68 -8.93 20.31
N LEU A 18 -3.45 -8.01 19.71
CA LEU A 18 -4.73 -7.55 20.25
C LEU A 18 -5.78 -8.67 20.25
N LEU A 19 -5.92 -9.39 19.14
CA LEU A 19 -6.86 -10.53 19.04
C LEU A 19 -6.55 -11.62 20.07
N VAL A 20 -5.26 -11.94 20.26
CA VAL A 20 -4.79 -12.88 21.28
C VAL A 20 -5.17 -12.39 22.70
N ARG A 21 -5.03 -11.10 22.98
CA ARG A 21 -5.44 -10.51 24.27
C ARG A 21 -6.95 -10.58 24.49
N ILE A 22 -7.74 -10.28 23.46
CA ILE A 22 -9.20 -10.37 23.51
C ILE A 22 -9.61 -11.81 23.82
N TYR A 23 -9.04 -12.79 23.10
CA TYR A 23 -9.29 -14.22 23.32
C TYR A 23 -8.95 -14.65 24.75
N ASN A 24 -7.75 -14.32 25.24
CA ASN A 24 -7.32 -14.65 26.60
C ASN A 24 -8.21 -13.98 27.65
N SER A 25 -8.61 -12.72 27.43
CA SER A 25 -9.51 -12.01 28.36
C SER A 25 -10.91 -12.63 28.40
N ALA A 26 -11.40 -13.17 27.28
CA ALA A 26 -12.68 -13.86 27.21
C ALA A 26 -12.65 -15.19 27.96
N LEU A 27 -11.56 -15.97 27.83
CA LEU A 27 -11.33 -17.21 28.60
C LEU A 27 -11.23 -16.96 30.11
N LEU A 28 -10.52 -15.91 30.51
CA LEU A 28 -10.41 -15.54 31.93
C LEU A 28 -11.77 -15.10 32.50
N GLN A 29 -12.59 -14.40 31.72
CA GLN A 29 -13.96 -14.05 32.11
C GLN A 29 -14.88 -15.27 32.25
N SER A 30 -14.63 -16.35 31.50
CA SER A 30 -15.37 -17.62 31.65
C SER A 30 -14.82 -18.51 32.77
N GLY A 31 -13.81 -18.06 33.51
CA GLY A 31 -13.22 -18.81 34.64
C GLY A 31 -12.31 -19.96 34.22
N THR A 32 -11.90 -20.03 32.96
CA THR A 32 -11.05 -21.10 32.42
C THR A 32 -9.63 -20.59 32.23
N THR A 33 -8.65 -21.26 32.86
CA THR A 33 -7.22 -20.94 32.73
C THR A 33 -6.49 -21.85 31.75
N GLU A 34 -7.14 -22.93 31.32
CA GLU A 34 -6.63 -23.83 30.29
C GLU A 34 -6.82 -23.24 28.89
N GLY A 35 -5.81 -23.34 28.02
CA GLY A 35 -5.90 -22.91 26.61
C GLY A 35 -5.57 -21.44 26.32
N LEU A 36 -4.93 -20.73 27.26
CA LEU A 36 -4.41 -19.38 27.02
C LEU A 36 -3.38 -19.38 25.88
N LEU A 37 -3.53 -18.45 24.94
CA LEU A 37 -2.62 -18.26 23.83
C LEU A 37 -1.42 -17.42 24.26
N LEU A 38 -0.23 -17.84 23.84
CA LEU A 38 0.98 -17.03 23.94
C LEU A 38 1.00 -16.00 22.81
N ASP A 39 1.39 -14.76 23.11
CA ASP A 39 1.56 -13.71 22.10
C ASP A 39 2.78 -14.07 21.23
N PRO A 40 2.58 -14.41 19.94
CA PRO A 40 3.65 -14.96 19.11
C PRO A 40 4.64 -13.88 18.63
N PHE A 41 4.32 -12.58 18.83
CA PHE A 41 5.21 -11.46 18.53
C PHE A 41 5.86 -10.84 19.77
N GLY A 42 5.45 -11.27 20.98
CA GLY A 42 6.03 -10.79 22.23
C GLY A 42 6.07 -9.25 22.36
N PRO A 43 7.09 -8.66 23.04
CA PRO A 43 7.22 -7.21 23.16
C PRO A 43 7.64 -6.49 21.85
N LEU A 44 7.76 -7.20 20.71
CA LEU A 44 8.05 -6.57 19.41
C LEU A 44 6.86 -5.77 18.85
N SER A 45 5.66 -5.88 19.45
CA SER A 45 4.52 -4.98 19.17
C SER A 45 4.75 -3.53 19.64
N VAL A 46 5.89 -3.23 20.27
CA VAL A 46 6.31 -1.88 20.62
C VAL A 46 7.06 -1.26 19.43
N GLY A 47 6.31 -0.83 18.42
CA GLY A 47 6.81 0.12 17.42
C GLY A 47 7.19 1.47 18.06
N LYS A 48 7.87 2.35 17.30
CA LYS A 48 8.43 3.66 17.69
C LYS A 48 7.53 4.62 18.51
N PHE A 49 6.24 4.32 18.67
CA PHE A 49 5.30 5.05 19.53
C PHE A 49 5.13 4.35 20.88
N GLY A 50 6.24 4.18 21.61
CA GLY A 50 6.34 3.48 22.90
C GLY A 50 5.26 3.80 23.93
N ARG A 51 4.09 3.18 23.79
CA ARG A 51 3.16 2.90 24.88
C ARG A 51 2.71 1.45 24.70
N PRO A 52 3.08 0.54 25.61
CA PRO A 52 2.35 -0.71 25.74
C PRO A 52 0.86 -0.36 25.88
N LEU A 53 0.00 -0.97 25.06
CA LEU A 53 -1.45 -0.94 25.24
C LEU A 53 -1.74 -1.45 26.66
N ARG A 54 -1.87 -0.53 27.62
CA ARG A 54 -1.80 -0.82 29.07
C ARG A 54 -3.18 -0.97 29.70
N SER A 55 -4.26 -0.55 29.05
CA SER A 55 -5.61 -0.75 29.58
C SER A 55 -6.65 -1.01 28.48
N ARG A 56 -7.75 -1.63 28.91
CA ARG A 56 -8.97 -1.90 28.12
C ARG A 56 -9.61 -0.60 27.62
N GLU A 57 -9.40 0.51 28.32
CA GLU A 57 -9.92 1.84 28.01
C GLU A 57 -9.22 2.46 26.79
N ASP A 58 -7.89 2.32 26.67
CA ASP A 58 -7.12 2.86 25.54
C ASP A 58 -7.48 2.23 24.19
N ILE A 59 -7.86 0.95 24.21
CA ILE A 59 -8.26 0.19 23.01
C ILE A 59 -9.67 0.62 22.59
N ALA A 60 -10.60 0.68 23.54
CA ALA A 60 -11.96 1.18 23.31
C ALA A 60 -11.93 2.61 22.76
N ASP A 61 -11.14 3.50 23.36
CA ASP A 61 -11.02 4.90 22.91
C ASP A 61 -10.41 5.05 21.51
N ARG A 62 -9.57 4.10 21.07
CA ARG A 62 -8.97 4.14 19.72
C ARG A 62 -9.89 3.51 18.67
N LEU A 63 -10.62 2.45 19.01
CA LEU A 63 -11.65 1.88 18.15
C LEU A 63 -12.83 2.85 17.98
N SER A 64 -13.27 3.50 19.06
CA SER A 64 -14.29 4.54 19.03
C SER A 64 -13.85 5.77 18.22
N ARG A 65 -12.56 6.14 18.23
CA ARG A 65 -12.03 7.20 17.37
C ARG A 65 -11.97 6.79 15.90
N ALA A 66 -11.51 5.58 15.61
CA ALA A 66 -11.50 5.06 14.24
C ALA A 66 -12.91 4.91 13.65
N ALA A 67 -13.89 4.51 14.47
CA ALA A 67 -15.30 4.48 14.10
C ALA A 67 -15.83 5.91 13.80
N ARG A 68 -15.56 6.89 14.67
CA ARG A 68 -15.94 8.29 14.45
C ARG A 68 -15.29 8.93 13.22
N GLU A 69 -14.04 8.55 12.91
CA GLU A 69 -13.34 8.99 11.69
C GLU A 69 -13.92 8.35 10.42
N SER A 70 -14.49 7.15 10.53
CA SER A 70 -15.22 6.50 9.43
C SER A 70 -16.60 7.11 9.19
N GLU A 71 -17.30 7.50 10.26
CA GLU A 71 -18.59 8.20 10.20
C GLU A 71 -18.44 9.65 9.67
N SER A 72 -17.36 10.33 10.05
CA SER A 72 -17.03 11.68 9.54
C SER A 72 -16.74 11.71 8.03
N LYS A 73 -16.43 10.56 7.41
CA LYS A 73 -16.21 10.45 5.96
C LYS A 73 -17.46 10.02 5.18
N GLY A 74 -18.57 9.71 5.87
CA GLY A 74 -19.83 9.27 5.26
C GLY A 74 -20.99 10.27 5.30
N GLY A 75 -20.75 11.54 5.67
CA GLY A 75 -21.81 12.52 5.87
C GLY A 75 -22.31 13.17 4.58
N GLY A 76 -23.37 12.62 3.99
CA GLY A 76 -24.20 13.28 2.98
C GLY A 76 -25.69 13.11 3.29
N GLU A 77 -26.32 14.23 3.66
CA GLU A 77 -27.75 14.60 3.54
C GLU A 77 -28.82 13.89 4.42
N ASP A 78 -29.10 14.51 5.57
CA ASP A 78 -30.36 15.20 6.00
C ASP A 78 -31.77 14.49 5.89
N PRO A 79 -32.85 15.05 6.47
CA PRO A 79 -33.35 14.72 7.81
C PRO A 79 -34.81 14.21 7.81
N THR A 80 -35.33 13.92 9.01
CA THR A 80 -36.74 13.63 9.38
C THR A 80 -37.20 12.16 9.36
N GLY A 81 -37.38 11.63 10.56
CA GLY A 81 -38.03 10.33 10.81
C GLY A 81 -37.76 9.92 12.26
N GLY A 82 -38.80 9.84 13.08
CA GLY A 82 -38.73 9.78 14.55
C GLY A 82 -37.75 8.77 15.12
N LEU A 83 -37.06 9.18 16.21
CA LEU A 83 -36.26 8.28 17.04
C LEU A 83 -37.16 7.13 17.53
N PRO A 84 -36.80 5.85 17.27
CA PRO A 84 -37.21 4.79 18.16
C PRO A 84 -36.40 4.94 19.46
N GLU A 85 -37.06 4.74 20.59
CA GLU A 85 -36.47 4.68 21.92
C GLU A 85 -35.16 3.88 21.88
N GLY A 86 -34.06 4.53 22.30
CA GLY A 86 -32.73 3.95 22.28
C GLY A 86 -32.70 2.66 23.08
N LEU A 87 -32.31 1.57 22.42
CA LEU A 87 -31.84 0.37 23.10
C LEU A 87 -30.76 0.77 24.10
N PRO A 88 -30.79 0.24 25.33
CA PRO A 88 -29.82 0.61 26.35
C PRO A 88 -28.41 0.31 25.83
N ALA A 89 -27.50 1.28 25.93
CA ALA A 89 -26.11 1.18 25.44
C ALA A 89 -25.41 -0.13 25.86
N ASN A 90 -25.79 -0.70 27.01
CA ASN A 90 -25.30 -1.98 27.51
C ASN A 90 -25.64 -3.20 26.64
N GLU A 91 -26.70 -3.17 25.83
CA GLU A 91 -27.06 -4.25 24.90
C GLU A 91 -26.24 -4.15 23.62
N VAL A 92 -26.04 -2.93 23.09
CA VAL A 92 -25.14 -2.68 21.94
C VAL A 92 -23.70 -3.06 22.28
N GLU A 93 -23.19 -2.66 23.45
CA GLU A 93 -21.84 -3.02 23.90
C GLU A 93 -21.68 -4.54 24.13
N ARG A 94 -22.74 -5.24 24.53
CA ARG A 94 -22.73 -6.71 24.67
C ARG A 94 -22.69 -7.41 23.32
N ASP A 95 -23.42 -6.90 22.33
CA ASP A 95 -23.41 -7.43 20.97
C ASP A 95 -22.07 -7.17 20.28
N GLU A 96 -21.48 -5.98 20.45
CA GLU A 96 -20.14 -5.67 19.96
C GLU A 96 -19.05 -6.51 20.63
N LEU A 97 -19.13 -6.71 21.95
CA LEU A 97 -18.20 -7.58 22.68
C LEU A 97 -18.38 -9.06 22.27
N GLY A 98 -19.61 -9.47 21.95
CA GLY A 98 -19.93 -10.79 21.39
C GLY A 98 -19.32 -10.99 20.01
N MET A 99 -19.44 -10.00 19.13
CA MET A 99 -18.83 -9.97 17.80
C MET A 99 -17.29 -10.03 17.89
N LEU A 100 -16.67 -9.19 18.72
CA LEU A 100 -15.22 -9.20 18.91
C LEU A 100 -14.70 -10.52 19.50
N LYS A 101 -15.47 -11.17 20.39
CA LYS A 101 -15.16 -12.51 20.91
C LYS A 101 -15.26 -13.58 19.83
N ALA A 102 -16.23 -13.48 18.93
CA ALA A 102 -16.37 -14.37 17.78
C ALA A 102 -15.19 -14.20 16.81
N GLU A 103 -14.80 -12.96 16.50
CA GLU A 103 -13.68 -12.64 15.59
C GLU A 103 -12.28 -12.94 16.17
N ALA A 104 -12.17 -13.08 17.50
CA ALA A 104 -10.94 -13.43 18.19
C ALA A 104 -10.78 -14.95 18.41
N SER A 105 -11.57 -15.79 17.72
CA SER A 105 -11.43 -17.25 17.84
C SER A 105 -10.04 -17.72 17.38
N VAL A 106 -9.58 -18.86 17.93
CA VAL A 106 -8.29 -19.48 17.53
C VAL A 106 -8.23 -19.72 16.03
N ASN A 107 -9.35 -20.09 15.40
CA ASN A 107 -9.41 -20.35 13.97
C ASN A 107 -9.30 -19.08 13.12
N ASP A 108 -9.81 -17.95 13.61
CA ASP A 108 -9.70 -16.66 12.92
C ASP A 108 -8.28 -16.10 13.02
N ILE A 109 -7.66 -16.20 14.20
CA ILE A 109 -6.24 -15.84 14.39
C ILE A 109 -5.36 -16.68 13.46
N ARG A 110 -5.61 -17.99 13.37
CA ARG A 110 -4.93 -18.90 12.45
C ARG A 110 -5.14 -18.47 11.00
N ARG A 111 -6.38 -18.28 10.56
CA ARG A 111 -6.72 -17.88 9.18
C ARG A 111 -6.00 -16.59 8.78
N ARG A 112 -6.03 -15.57 9.64
CA ARG A 112 -5.37 -14.27 9.38
C ARG A 112 -3.85 -14.42 9.28
N THR A 113 -3.25 -15.27 10.12
CA THR A 113 -1.80 -15.54 10.07
C THR A 113 -1.42 -16.32 8.81
N GLN A 114 -2.22 -17.31 8.40
CA GLN A 114 -2.00 -18.06 7.16
C GLN A 114 -2.13 -17.17 5.91
N MET A 115 -3.12 -16.27 5.87
CA MET A 115 -3.24 -15.26 4.81
C MET A 115 -2.03 -14.31 4.77
N TRP A 116 -1.44 -14.04 5.93
CA TRP A 116 -0.22 -13.22 5.97
C TRP A 116 0.97 -13.97 5.38
N LEU A 117 1.11 -15.26 5.65
CA LEU A 117 2.19 -16.09 5.11
C LEU A 117 2.15 -16.23 3.58
N SER A 118 0.97 -16.14 2.97
CA SER A 118 0.85 -16.13 1.50
C SER A 118 1.22 -14.79 0.87
N THR A 119 1.39 -13.72 1.65
CA THR A 119 1.68 -12.38 1.12
C THR A 119 3.16 -12.04 1.24
N PRO A 120 3.87 -11.75 0.12
CA PRO A 120 5.27 -11.35 0.17
C PRO A 120 5.47 -10.08 0.98
N CYS A 121 6.22 -10.17 2.08
CA CYS A 121 6.46 -9.05 2.98
C CYS A 121 7.89 -9.09 3.54
N GLY A 122 8.48 -7.93 3.81
CA GLY A 122 9.89 -7.85 4.20
C GLY A 122 10.26 -8.55 5.52
N ALA A 123 9.28 -8.90 6.34
CA ALA A 123 9.44 -9.56 7.63
C ALA A 123 8.79 -10.96 7.68
N LEU A 124 8.62 -11.61 6.52
CA LEU A 124 7.97 -12.92 6.39
C LEU A 124 8.60 -13.99 7.30
N ASP A 125 9.92 -14.03 7.42
CA ASP A 125 10.63 -15.00 8.28
C ASP A 125 10.22 -14.86 9.76
N LYS A 126 9.97 -13.63 10.22
CA LYS A 126 9.50 -13.38 11.60
C LYS A 126 8.07 -13.89 11.79
N VAL A 127 7.20 -13.68 10.80
CA VAL A 127 5.81 -14.17 10.81
C VAL A 127 5.79 -15.70 10.81
N TRP A 128 6.64 -16.34 10.01
CA TRP A 128 6.77 -17.80 9.98
C TRP A 128 7.20 -18.39 11.32
N GLY A 129 8.23 -17.81 11.94
CA GLY A 129 8.67 -18.22 13.28
C GLY A 129 7.57 -18.07 14.33
N ALA A 130 6.85 -16.94 14.30
CA ALA A 130 5.71 -16.64 15.17
C ALA A 130 4.57 -17.67 14.99
N TYR A 131 4.21 -18.00 13.74
CA TYR A 131 3.18 -19.00 13.42
C TYR A 131 3.57 -20.41 13.89
N CYS A 132 4.82 -20.82 13.66
CA CYS A 132 5.32 -22.11 14.12
C CYS A 132 5.25 -22.27 15.64
N GLN A 133 5.56 -21.20 16.39
CA GLN A 133 5.44 -21.20 17.84
C GLN A 133 3.97 -21.24 18.28
N PHE A 134 3.11 -20.44 17.64
CA PHE A 134 1.67 -20.40 17.89
C PHE A 134 1.02 -21.79 17.77
N GLU A 135 1.22 -22.50 16.66
CA GLU A 135 0.60 -23.82 16.46
C GLU A 135 1.18 -24.88 17.43
N LYS A 136 2.49 -24.86 17.69
CA LYS A 136 3.13 -25.81 18.63
C LYS A 136 2.64 -25.65 20.06
N ASN A 137 2.30 -24.42 20.46
CA ASN A 137 1.76 -24.10 21.78
C ASN A 137 0.29 -24.53 21.93
N LEU A 138 -0.48 -24.51 20.84
CA LEU A 138 -1.87 -24.96 20.80
C LEU A 138 -2.00 -26.49 20.85
N ASN A 139 -1.43 -27.18 19.87
CA ASN A 139 -1.49 -28.64 19.80
C ASN A 139 -0.32 -29.20 18.99
N LYS A 140 0.65 -29.81 19.68
CA LYS A 140 1.87 -30.37 19.07
C LYS A 140 1.61 -31.38 17.95
N GLN A 141 0.56 -32.20 18.06
CA GLN A 141 0.27 -33.23 17.06
C GLN A 141 -0.34 -32.63 15.79
N LEU A 142 -1.24 -31.67 15.94
CA LEU A 142 -1.90 -30.99 14.82
C LEU A 142 -0.97 -29.93 14.16
N ALA A 143 -0.10 -29.31 14.95
CA ALA A 143 0.88 -28.33 14.48
C ALA A 143 1.80 -28.89 13.40
N SER A 144 2.29 -30.12 13.55
CA SER A 144 3.19 -30.71 12.55
C SER A 144 2.52 -30.86 11.18
N ARG A 145 1.21 -31.11 11.14
CA ARG A 145 0.45 -31.20 9.88
C ARG A 145 0.24 -29.81 9.28
N LEU A 146 -0.29 -28.86 10.06
CA LEU A 146 -0.56 -27.50 9.59
C LEU A 146 0.71 -26.76 9.15
N ILE A 147 1.84 -26.95 9.84
CA ILE A 147 3.12 -26.37 9.45
C ILE A 147 3.59 -26.97 8.12
N ALA A 148 3.50 -28.30 7.95
CA ALA A 148 3.88 -28.95 6.70
C ALA A 148 3.02 -28.51 5.50
N GLU A 149 1.73 -28.23 5.73
CA GLU A 149 0.82 -27.69 4.71
C GLU A 149 1.16 -26.24 4.32
N CYS A 150 1.59 -25.42 5.28
CA CYS A 150 1.90 -23.99 5.05
C CYS A 150 3.34 -23.75 4.55
N GLU A 151 4.27 -24.67 4.82
CA GLU A 151 5.68 -24.57 4.40
C GLU A 151 5.86 -24.26 2.90
N PRO A 152 5.23 -24.97 1.94
CA PRO A 152 5.41 -24.66 0.51
C PRO A 152 4.91 -23.26 0.14
N VAL A 153 3.82 -22.79 0.78
CA VAL A 153 3.27 -21.44 0.56
C VAL A 153 4.25 -20.38 1.06
N TYR A 154 4.82 -20.60 2.25
CA TYR A 154 5.85 -19.74 2.81
C TYR A 154 7.12 -19.70 1.94
N GLN A 155 7.58 -20.85 1.44
CA GLN A 155 8.78 -20.91 0.58
C GLN A 155 8.56 -20.16 -0.74
N ALA A 156 7.36 -20.29 -1.35
CA ALA A 156 7.00 -19.56 -2.56
C ALA A 156 6.95 -18.04 -2.31
N ALA A 157 6.25 -17.60 -1.26
CA ALA A 157 6.17 -16.19 -0.89
C ALA A 157 7.55 -15.61 -0.50
N GLY A 158 8.40 -16.42 0.16
CA GLY A 158 9.76 -16.06 0.53
C GLY A 158 10.69 -15.90 -0.67
N ALA A 159 10.55 -16.74 -1.70
CA ALA A 159 11.30 -16.59 -2.95
C ALA A 159 10.99 -15.25 -3.63
N ILE A 160 9.70 -14.92 -3.78
CA ILE A 160 9.25 -13.65 -4.36
C ILE A 160 9.71 -12.47 -3.50
N THR A 161 9.62 -12.59 -2.17
CA THR A 161 10.07 -11.53 -1.24
C THR A 161 11.55 -11.21 -1.43
N ARG A 162 12.42 -12.23 -1.56
CA ARG A 162 13.87 -12.03 -1.77
C ARG A 162 14.15 -11.36 -3.11
N GLU A 163 13.41 -11.74 -4.14
CA GLU A 163 13.54 -11.13 -5.47
C GLU A 163 13.14 -9.65 -5.47
N VAL A 164 11.98 -9.33 -4.88
CA VAL A 164 11.53 -7.94 -4.66
C VAL A 164 12.57 -7.15 -3.86
N GLN A 165 13.05 -7.69 -2.73
CA GLN A 165 14.09 -7.03 -1.93
C GLN A 165 15.38 -6.80 -2.72
N GLY A 166 15.78 -7.77 -3.55
CA GLY A 166 16.94 -7.64 -4.43
C GLY A 166 16.79 -6.50 -5.44
N LEU A 167 15.61 -6.34 -6.04
CA LEU A 167 15.31 -5.24 -6.95
C LEU A 167 15.28 -3.88 -6.24
N TYR A 168 14.51 -3.77 -5.16
CA TYR A 168 14.39 -2.52 -4.40
C TYR A 168 15.67 -2.14 -3.64
N SER A 169 16.60 -3.06 -3.37
CA SER A 169 17.89 -2.72 -2.76
C SER A 169 18.79 -1.85 -3.64
N LYS A 170 18.53 -1.83 -4.96
CA LYS A 170 19.27 -1.02 -5.94
C LYS A 170 18.77 0.42 -6.00
N VAL A 171 17.66 0.71 -5.34
CA VAL A 171 16.94 1.97 -5.44
C VAL A 171 16.73 2.55 -4.05
N ASP A 172 16.98 3.85 -3.92
CA ASP A 172 16.70 4.56 -2.67
C ASP A 172 15.32 5.24 -2.75
N MET A 173 14.38 4.74 -1.95
CA MET A 173 13.02 5.26 -1.83
C MET A 173 12.95 6.68 -1.25
N LEU A 174 14.03 7.19 -0.66
CA LEU A 174 14.10 8.55 -0.12
C LEU A 174 14.88 9.50 -1.02
N ARG A 175 15.30 9.04 -2.21
CA ARG A 175 16.11 9.84 -3.13
C ARG A 175 15.28 10.98 -3.72
N PRO A 176 15.72 12.24 -3.58
CA PRO A 176 15.05 13.35 -4.24
C PRO A 176 15.29 13.30 -5.76
N SER A 177 14.28 13.71 -6.52
CA SER A 177 14.40 13.91 -7.97
C SER A 177 15.28 15.13 -8.26
N VAL A 178 16.30 14.94 -9.08
CA VAL A 178 17.23 16.00 -9.51
C VAL A 178 17.23 16.11 -11.04
N PRO A 179 17.35 17.34 -11.61
CA PRO A 179 17.47 17.53 -13.05
C PRO A 179 18.66 16.77 -13.63
N ILE A 180 18.53 16.32 -14.88
CA ILE A 180 19.59 15.58 -15.57
C ILE A 180 20.65 16.58 -16.06
N THR A 181 21.89 16.40 -15.60
CA THR A 181 23.07 17.15 -16.02
C THR A 181 24.12 16.20 -16.59
N ALA A 182 25.08 16.71 -17.37
CA ALA A 182 26.13 15.87 -17.97
C ALA A 182 26.88 15.01 -16.93
N ASP A 183 27.11 15.57 -15.72
CA ASP A 183 27.81 14.89 -14.64
C ASP A 183 27.00 13.77 -13.98
N ASN A 184 25.66 13.89 -13.95
CA ASN A 184 24.79 12.92 -13.27
C ASN A 184 24.08 11.96 -14.25
N ALA A 185 24.22 12.17 -15.55
CA ALA A 185 23.52 11.43 -16.59
C ALA A 185 23.72 9.91 -16.50
N ALA A 186 24.94 9.45 -16.22
CA ALA A 186 25.23 8.02 -16.08
C ALA A 186 24.51 7.39 -14.86
N ASN A 187 24.52 8.09 -13.73
CA ASN A 187 23.83 7.64 -12.51
C ASN A 187 22.31 7.67 -12.68
N GLN A 188 21.79 8.70 -13.35
CA GLN A 188 20.37 8.83 -13.66
C GLN A 188 19.88 7.74 -14.60
N LYS A 189 20.69 7.37 -15.61
CA LYS A 189 20.39 6.25 -16.50
C LYS A 189 20.33 4.92 -15.74
N SER A 190 21.30 4.63 -14.88
CA SER A 190 21.31 3.41 -14.06
C SER A 190 20.13 3.34 -13.08
N LEU A 191 19.75 4.48 -12.51
CA LEU A 191 18.56 4.60 -11.66
C LEU A 191 17.29 4.29 -12.44
N ARG A 192 17.14 4.87 -13.64
CA ARG A 192 16.01 4.61 -14.54
C ARG A 192 15.91 3.13 -14.90
N GLU A 193 17.00 2.51 -15.33
CA GLU A 193 17.05 1.08 -15.66
C GLU A 193 16.65 0.19 -14.47
N SER A 194 17.04 0.59 -13.24
CA SER A 194 16.63 -0.12 -12.02
C SER A 194 15.12 -0.02 -11.77
N TRP A 195 14.53 1.16 -11.98
CA TRP A 195 13.08 1.36 -11.86
C TRP A 195 12.30 0.65 -12.97
N GLU A 196 12.79 0.67 -14.21
CA GLU A 196 12.19 -0.07 -15.32
C GLU A 196 12.16 -1.58 -15.04
N ALA A 197 13.24 -2.13 -14.47
CA ALA A 197 13.28 -3.53 -14.05
C ALA A 197 12.25 -3.85 -12.95
N ILE A 198 12.08 -2.96 -11.96
CA ILE A 198 11.04 -3.09 -10.92
C ILE A 198 9.63 -3.05 -11.54
N ILE A 199 9.38 -2.09 -12.44
CA ILE A 199 8.08 -1.96 -13.10
C ILE A 199 7.76 -3.18 -13.96
N ALA A 200 8.74 -3.71 -14.70
CA ALA A 200 8.57 -4.93 -15.50
C ALA A 200 8.24 -6.13 -14.59
N PHE A 201 9.00 -6.30 -13.52
CA PHE A 201 8.76 -7.35 -12.53
C PHE A 201 7.34 -7.29 -11.94
N GLU A 202 6.86 -6.11 -11.57
CA GLU A 202 5.51 -5.95 -11.03
C GLU A 202 4.42 -6.21 -12.08
N LYS A 203 4.67 -5.88 -13.36
CA LYS A 203 3.75 -6.15 -14.47
C LYS A 203 3.63 -7.66 -14.78
N ASP A 204 4.69 -8.43 -14.57
CA ASP A 204 4.68 -9.90 -14.78
C ASP A 204 3.83 -10.65 -13.75
N ASN A 205 3.36 -9.97 -12.70
CA ASN A 205 2.48 -10.50 -11.66
C ASN A 205 2.97 -11.83 -11.05
N PRO A 206 4.20 -11.90 -10.53
CA PRO A 206 4.74 -13.11 -9.89
C PRO A 206 3.91 -13.54 -8.68
N MET A 207 3.18 -12.61 -8.07
CA MET A 207 2.30 -12.82 -6.92
C MET A 207 0.91 -13.36 -7.30
N GLN A 208 0.60 -13.50 -8.59
CA GLN A 208 -0.69 -13.97 -9.09
C GLN A 208 -1.88 -13.22 -8.46
N LEU A 209 -1.72 -11.91 -8.27
CA LEU A 209 -2.75 -11.06 -7.70
C LEU A 209 -3.93 -10.93 -8.65
N ALA A 210 -5.10 -10.66 -8.07
CA ALA A 210 -6.28 -10.27 -8.82
C ALA A 210 -6.02 -8.98 -9.61
N GLU A 211 -6.73 -8.79 -10.72
CA GLU A 211 -6.49 -7.68 -11.64
C GLU A 211 -6.54 -6.31 -10.95
N ALA A 212 -7.57 -6.04 -10.14
CA ALA A 212 -7.70 -4.76 -9.44
C ALA A 212 -6.52 -4.48 -8.49
N SER A 213 -6.06 -5.52 -7.78
CA SER A 213 -4.90 -5.47 -6.89
C SER A 213 -3.60 -5.24 -7.64
N LEU A 214 -3.39 -5.97 -8.75
CA LEU A 214 -2.25 -5.80 -9.63
C LEU A 214 -2.16 -4.37 -10.17
N VAL A 215 -3.30 -3.81 -10.60
CA VAL A 215 -3.36 -2.44 -11.12
C VAL A 215 -2.94 -1.43 -10.06
N GLN A 216 -3.47 -1.55 -8.85
CA GLN A 216 -3.09 -0.68 -7.74
C GLN A 216 -1.60 -0.80 -7.42
N ARG A 217 -1.08 -2.03 -7.38
CA ARG A 217 0.34 -2.30 -7.08
C ARG A 217 1.26 -1.66 -8.11
N VAL A 218 1.04 -1.92 -9.41
CA VAL A 218 1.84 -1.33 -10.49
C VAL A 218 1.72 0.20 -10.51
N MET A 219 0.52 0.74 -10.24
CA MET A 219 0.31 2.19 -10.13
C MET A 219 1.13 2.78 -8.98
N THR A 220 1.12 2.17 -7.80
CA THR A 220 1.94 2.66 -6.67
C THR A 220 3.44 2.57 -6.94
N THR A 221 3.88 1.56 -7.68
CA THR A 221 5.28 1.43 -8.14
C THR A 221 5.66 2.54 -9.12
N LEU A 222 4.80 2.84 -10.10
CA LEU A 222 5.01 3.94 -11.04
C LEU A 222 5.06 5.30 -10.33
N GLN A 223 4.14 5.53 -9.38
CA GLN A 223 4.16 6.73 -8.53
C GLN A 223 5.45 6.83 -7.72
N SER A 224 5.90 5.72 -7.12
CA SER A 224 7.15 5.66 -6.37
C SER A 224 8.34 5.97 -7.28
N ALA A 225 8.38 5.43 -8.51
CA ALA A 225 9.46 5.69 -9.45
C ALA A 225 9.61 7.18 -9.75
N VAL A 226 8.49 7.85 -10.06
CA VAL A 226 8.46 9.29 -10.32
C VAL A 226 8.90 10.09 -9.08
N MET A 227 8.36 9.75 -7.90
CA MET A 227 8.67 10.48 -6.66
C MET A 227 10.12 10.28 -6.18
N CYS A 228 10.67 9.09 -6.39
CA CYS A 228 11.94 8.64 -5.81
C CYS A 228 13.08 8.68 -6.86
N GLY A 229 13.26 9.84 -7.49
CA GLY A 229 14.44 10.13 -8.29
C GLY A 229 14.23 10.18 -9.80
N CYS A 230 13.13 9.67 -10.35
CA CYS A 230 12.90 9.62 -11.80
C CYS A 230 11.94 10.68 -12.37
N ALA A 231 11.57 11.72 -11.61
CA ALA A 231 10.62 12.72 -12.09
C ALA A 231 11.08 13.50 -13.34
N TYR A 232 12.39 13.63 -13.57
CA TYR A 232 12.95 14.31 -14.74
C TYR A 232 13.16 13.39 -15.96
N HIS A 233 12.64 12.15 -15.92
CA HIS A 233 12.71 11.22 -17.06
C HIS A 233 11.35 11.15 -17.77
N PRO A 234 11.21 11.69 -19.00
CA PRO A 234 9.93 11.66 -19.73
C PRO A 234 9.44 10.24 -20.02
N ASP A 235 10.35 9.29 -20.22
CA ASP A 235 10.06 7.87 -20.49
C ASP A 235 9.17 7.23 -19.41
N ILE A 236 9.39 7.58 -18.14
CA ILE A 236 8.63 7.03 -17.00
C ILE A 236 7.21 7.61 -16.98
N TRP A 237 7.05 8.90 -17.29
CA TRP A 237 5.74 9.55 -17.41
C TRP A 237 4.92 8.97 -18.55
N LEU A 238 5.54 8.73 -19.71
CA LEU A 238 4.88 8.07 -20.85
C LEU A 238 4.46 6.64 -20.50
N THR A 239 5.33 5.89 -19.80
CA THR A 239 5.00 4.55 -19.31
C THR A 239 3.81 4.59 -18.35
N PHE A 240 3.74 5.61 -17.48
CA PHE A 240 2.64 5.78 -16.54
C PHE A 240 1.33 6.15 -17.27
N LEU A 241 1.38 7.09 -18.21
CA LEU A 241 0.23 7.46 -19.04
C LEU A 241 -0.32 6.24 -19.79
N HIS A 242 0.54 5.49 -20.47
CA HIS A 242 0.15 4.30 -21.22
C HIS A 242 -0.52 3.26 -20.31
N PHE A 243 0.01 3.07 -19.10
CA PHE A 243 -0.57 2.17 -18.11
C PHE A 243 -1.99 2.62 -17.68
N LEU A 244 -2.18 3.91 -17.38
CA LEU A 244 -3.48 4.45 -17.00
C LEU A 244 -4.51 4.36 -18.13
N ASN A 245 -4.09 4.67 -19.37
CA ASN A 245 -4.93 4.55 -20.55
C ASN A 245 -5.37 3.10 -20.81
N LYS A 246 -4.46 2.14 -20.65
CA LYS A 246 -4.78 0.70 -20.78
C LYS A 246 -5.88 0.26 -19.80
N HIS A 247 -5.90 0.84 -18.60
CA HIS A 247 -6.91 0.54 -17.57
C HIS A 247 -8.11 1.50 -17.58
N GLN A 248 -8.30 2.25 -18.68
CA GLN A 248 -9.43 3.18 -18.90
C GLN A 248 -9.50 4.33 -17.87
N MET A 249 -8.39 4.65 -17.20
CA MET A 249 -8.29 5.71 -16.20
C MET A 249 -7.80 7.02 -16.84
N ARG A 250 -8.44 7.46 -17.92
CA ARG A 250 -7.97 8.57 -18.79
C ARG A 250 -7.86 9.91 -18.05
N ASP A 251 -8.83 10.25 -17.21
CA ASP A 251 -8.84 11.52 -16.48
C ASP A 251 -7.62 11.65 -15.54
N LYS A 252 -7.30 10.56 -14.84
CA LYS A 252 -6.10 10.49 -13.99
C LYS A 252 -4.81 10.50 -14.80
N ALA A 253 -4.84 9.94 -16.02
CA ALA A 253 -3.70 9.94 -16.92
C ALA A 253 -3.33 11.38 -17.32
N ILE A 254 -4.33 12.19 -17.67
CA ILE A 254 -4.17 13.60 -18.01
C ILE A 254 -3.75 14.42 -16.80
N GLU A 255 -4.39 14.24 -15.64
CA GLU A 255 -4.00 14.94 -14.40
C GLU A 255 -2.54 14.64 -14.03
N CYS A 256 -2.13 13.37 -14.12
CA CYS A 256 -0.78 12.94 -13.84
C CYS A 256 0.23 13.58 -14.80
N LEU A 257 -0.08 13.60 -16.09
CA LEU A 257 0.79 14.18 -17.12
C LEU A 257 0.91 15.70 -16.97
N ARG A 258 -0.21 16.41 -16.75
CA ARG A 258 -0.23 17.86 -16.48
C ARG A 258 0.69 18.20 -15.30
N ARG A 259 0.54 17.47 -14.19
CA ARG A 259 1.37 17.65 -12.99
C ARG A 259 2.85 17.36 -13.24
N GLY A 260 3.16 16.37 -14.07
CA GLY A 260 4.54 16.04 -14.45
C GLY A 260 5.21 17.15 -15.27
N ILE A 261 4.49 17.68 -16.26
CA ILE A 261 4.97 18.78 -17.12
C ILE A 261 5.15 20.07 -16.31
N GLU A 262 4.15 20.46 -15.51
CA GLU A 262 4.19 21.71 -14.74
C GLU A 262 5.32 21.74 -13.69
N LEU A 263 5.56 20.61 -13.01
CA LEU A 263 6.50 20.57 -11.88
C LEU A 263 7.94 20.21 -12.26
N PHE A 264 8.13 19.37 -13.28
CA PHE A 264 9.44 18.76 -13.54
C PHE A 264 9.95 19.01 -14.96
N LEU A 265 9.08 18.91 -15.96
CA LEU A 265 9.45 18.91 -17.37
C LEU A 265 8.70 19.99 -18.17
N PRO A 266 8.86 21.28 -17.81
CA PRO A 266 8.09 22.34 -18.43
C PRO A 266 8.50 22.57 -19.88
N HIS A 267 9.71 22.22 -20.29
CA HIS A 267 10.19 22.47 -21.68
C HIS A 267 10.17 21.21 -22.54
N ASP A 268 9.66 20.08 -22.04
CA ASP A 268 9.63 18.85 -22.83
C ASP A 268 8.51 18.90 -23.88
N GLU A 269 8.91 18.95 -25.15
CA GLU A 269 8.00 19.08 -26.28
C GLU A 269 7.14 17.81 -26.45
N LEU A 270 7.74 16.64 -26.29
CA LEU A 270 7.08 15.36 -26.52
C LEU A 270 5.93 15.14 -25.54
N LEU A 271 6.15 15.35 -24.24
CA LEU A 271 5.11 15.19 -23.23
C LEU A 271 3.95 16.16 -23.45
N ARG A 272 4.23 17.39 -23.90
CA ARG A 272 3.20 18.39 -24.23
C ARG A 272 2.37 18.01 -25.45
N LEU A 273 3.00 17.48 -26.50
CA LEU A 273 2.28 16.93 -27.66
C LEU A 273 1.37 15.78 -27.26
N VAL A 274 1.91 14.82 -26.48
CA VAL A 274 1.13 13.68 -25.98
C VAL A 274 -0.03 14.14 -25.08
N LEU A 275 0.15 15.19 -24.29
CA LEU A 275 -0.92 15.79 -23.50
C LEU A 275 -2.00 16.39 -24.40
N ALA A 276 -1.62 17.15 -25.43
CA ALA A 276 -2.55 17.75 -26.37
C ALA A 276 -3.38 16.68 -27.10
N ASP A 277 -2.72 15.64 -27.64
CA ASP A 277 -3.38 14.52 -28.30
C ASP A 277 -4.37 13.81 -27.35
N SER A 278 -3.97 13.60 -26.08
CA SER A 278 -4.84 12.97 -25.07
C SER A 278 -6.08 13.83 -24.74
N LEU A 279 -5.96 15.16 -24.80
CA LEU A 279 -7.07 16.09 -24.57
C LEU A 279 -8.02 16.16 -25.78
N GLU A 280 -7.46 16.13 -27.00
CA GLU A 280 -8.25 16.03 -28.23
C GLU A 280 -9.09 14.75 -28.26
N GLU A 281 -8.49 13.61 -27.86
CA GLU A 281 -9.22 12.34 -27.74
C GLU A 281 -10.38 12.40 -26.74
N GLN A 282 -10.27 13.21 -25.67
CA GLN A 282 -11.34 13.45 -24.71
C GLN A 282 -12.37 14.50 -25.18
N GLY A 283 -12.08 15.24 -26.25
CA GLY A 283 -12.92 16.33 -26.75
C GLY A 283 -12.71 17.67 -26.05
N ASP A 284 -11.68 17.81 -25.22
CA ASP A 284 -11.29 19.09 -24.60
C ASP A 284 -10.38 19.89 -25.54
N LEU A 285 -11.01 20.53 -26.53
CA LEU A 285 -10.33 21.32 -27.55
C LEU A 285 -9.67 22.58 -26.97
N GLU A 286 -10.25 23.18 -25.93
CA GLU A 286 -9.70 24.39 -25.30
C GLU A 286 -8.42 24.05 -24.52
N GLY A 287 -8.43 22.94 -23.79
CA GLY A 287 -7.23 22.43 -23.12
C GLY A 287 -6.12 22.03 -24.09
N ALA A 288 -6.48 21.40 -25.22
CA ALA A 288 -5.52 21.02 -26.26
C ALA A 288 -4.86 22.26 -26.91
N LEU A 289 -5.65 23.28 -27.25
CA LEU A 289 -5.15 24.55 -27.78
C LEU A 289 -4.16 25.22 -26.81
N GLN A 290 -4.47 25.27 -25.52
CA GLN A 290 -3.56 25.82 -24.51
C GLN A 290 -2.23 25.02 -24.43
N ALA A 291 -2.29 23.70 -24.56
CA ALA A 291 -1.10 22.86 -24.57
C ALA A 291 -0.22 23.13 -25.81
N TYR A 292 -0.82 23.27 -26.99
CA TYR A 292 -0.12 23.65 -28.22
C TYR A 292 0.44 25.07 -28.17
N GLU A 293 -0.32 26.05 -27.66
CA GLU A 293 0.15 27.42 -27.47
C GLU A 293 1.35 27.47 -26.51
N GLY A 294 1.30 26.72 -25.41
CA GLY A 294 2.43 26.59 -24.50
C GLY A 294 3.67 26.01 -25.16
N LEU A 295 3.50 25.01 -26.05
CA LEU A 295 4.59 24.43 -26.85
C LEU A 295 5.17 25.43 -27.86
N MET A 296 4.31 26.18 -28.55
CA MET A 296 4.76 27.25 -29.47
C MET A 296 5.57 28.31 -28.73
N GLN A 297 5.13 28.73 -27.54
CA GLN A 297 5.87 29.68 -26.72
C GLN A 297 7.23 29.13 -26.27
N SER A 298 7.32 27.86 -25.87
CA SER A 298 8.62 27.28 -25.50
C SER A 298 9.60 27.19 -26.67
N VAL A 299 9.11 26.84 -27.87
CA VAL A 299 9.94 26.76 -29.08
C VAL A 299 10.42 28.13 -29.51
N LEU A 300 9.55 29.16 -29.42
CA LEU A 300 9.91 30.54 -29.76
C LEU A 300 10.96 31.11 -28.81
N VAL A 301 10.86 30.85 -27.50
CA VAL A 301 11.86 31.30 -26.52
C VAL A 301 13.24 30.68 -26.79
N LEU A 302 13.30 29.40 -27.16
CA LEU A 302 14.58 28.74 -27.52
C LEU A 302 15.19 29.31 -28.80
N HIS A 303 14.37 29.73 -29.77
CA HIS A 303 14.84 30.35 -31.00
C HIS A 303 15.38 31.77 -30.80
N ASP A 304 14.85 32.52 -29.83
CA ASP A 304 15.30 33.88 -29.52
C ASP A 304 16.58 33.93 -28.65
N GLU A 305 16.87 32.87 -27.86
CA GLU A 305 18.08 32.79 -27.02
C GLU A 305 19.37 32.34 -27.76
N ASP A 306 19.25 31.69 -28.93
CA ASP A 306 20.41 31.25 -29.75
C ASP A 306 20.38 31.80 -31.20
N PRO A 307 20.76 33.08 -31.44
CA PRO A 307 20.96 33.61 -32.78
C PRO A 307 22.24 33.08 -33.49
N SER A 308 22.98 32.15 -32.88
CA SER A 308 24.29 31.65 -33.35
C SER A 308 24.26 30.24 -33.95
N ALA A 309 23.13 29.56 -33.98
CA ALA A 309 23.00 28.19 -34.51
C ALA A 309 22.23 28.10 -35.84
N ALA A 310 22.18 29.21 -36.59
CA ALA A 310 21.68 29.27 -37.97
C ALA A 310 22.83 29.46 -38.97
#